data_AF-A0A8J7RTT4-F1
#
_entry.id   AF-A0A8J7RTT4-F1
#
_cell.length_a   1.000
_cell.length_b   1.000
_cell.length_c   1.000
_cell.angle_alpha   90.00
_cell.angle_beta   90.00
_cell.angle_gamma   90.00
#
_symmetry.space_group_name_H-M   'P 1'
#
loop_
_entity.id
_entity.type
_entity.pdbx_description
1 polymer ?
#
loop_
_entity_poly.entity_id
_entity_poly.type
_entity_poly.pdbx_seq_one_letter_code
_entity_poly.pdbx_strand_id
1 'polypeptide(L)' 'MEGDLSGRAPSEHMVVLGKGQVDFKSLLIAARDSNIKYFYLEDEVEDVKTSVPESYEYITSLTY' A
#
# COMPACT_ATOMS: atom_id res chain seq x y z
N MET A 1 9.06 10.51 -9.78
CA MET A 1 8.47 11.80 -9.35
C MET A 1 8.79 11.97 -7.88
N GLU A 2 9.14 13.19 -7.47
CA GLU A 2 9.21 13.52 -6.04
C GLU A 2 7.78 13.59 -5.51
N GLY A 3 7.51 12.93 -4.37
CA GLY A 3 6.16 12.90 -3.79
C GLY A 3 5.90 14.18 -3.01
N ASP A 4 4.71 14.76 -3.17
CA ASP A 4 4.32 15.99 -2.45
C ASP A 4 3.93 15.75 -0.98
N LEU A 5 3.87 14.47 -0.57
CA LEU A 5 3.50 13.97 0.75
C LEU A 5 2.16 14.51 1.29
N SER A 6 1.29 15.00 0.41
CA SER A 6 0.01 15.60 0.81
C SER A 6 -1.08 14.56 1.10
N GLY A 7 -0.89 13.33 0.62
CA GLY A 7 -1.92 12.30 0.60
C GLY A 7 -3.04 12.59 -0.41
N ARG A 8 -2.83 13.53 -1.34
CA ARG A 8 -3.81 13.97 -2.34
C ARG A 8 -3.34 13.72 -3.77
N ALA A 9 -2.54 12.67 -3.96
CA ALA A 9 -2.09 12.29 -5.29
C ALA A 9 -3.31 12.03 -6.18
N PRO A 10 -3.31 12.55 -7.43
CA PRO A 10 -4.39 12.27 -8.35
C PRO A 10 -4.42 10.77 -8.69
N SER A 11 -5.57 10.25 -9.10
CA SER A 11 -5.78 8.82 -9.33
C SER A 11 -4.80 8.22 -10.34
N GLU A 12 -4.35 8.99 -11.34
CA GLU A 12 -3.34 8.55 -12.31
C GLU A 12 -1.96 8.26 -11.68
N HIS A 13 -1.70 8.72 -10.46
CA HIS A 13 -0.45 8.49 -9.73
C HIS A 13 -0.57 7.39 -8.68
N MET A 14 -1.77 6.83 -8.50
CA MET A 14 -1.97 5.67 -7.63
C MET A 14 -1.38 4.43 -8.28
N VAL A 15 -0.70 3.62 -7.47
CA VAL A 15 0.01 2.43 -7.94
C VAL A 15 -0.23 1.27 -6.99
N VAL A 16 -0.16 0.06 -7.53
CA VAL A 16 -0.14 -1.20 -6.77
C VAL A 16 0.86 -1.10 -5.61
N LEU A 17 0.50 -1.64 -4.45
CA LEU A 17 1.38 -1.64 -3.28
C LEU A 17 2.75 -2.27 -3.63
N GLY A 18 3.82 -1.67 -3.11
CA GLY A 18 5.20 -2.08 -3.43
C GLY A 18 5.81 -1.46 -4.69
N LYS A 19 5.01 -0.82 -5.55
CA LYS A 19 5.50 -0.03 -6.69
C LYS A 19 5.57 1.48 -6.39
N GLY A 20 5.06 1.89 -5.22
CA GLY A 20 5.01 3.29 -4.76
C GLY A 20 6.15 3.67 -3.82
N GLN A 21 5.97 4.79 -3.11
CA GLN A 21 6.97 5.38 -2.22
C GLN A 21 6.92 4.86 -0.77
N VAL A 22 5.84 4.19 -0.38
CA VAL A 22 5.63 3.72 0.99
C VAL A 22 6.46 2.47 1.26
N ASP A 23 7.29 2.50 2.30
CA ASP A 23 7.96 1.32 2.84
C ASP A 23 7.00 0.50 3.70
N PHE A 24 6.23 -0.36 3.05
CA PHE A 24 5.27 -1.23 3.73
C PHE A 24 5.92 -2.22 4.69
N LYS A 25 7.16 -2.65 4.46
CA LYS A 25 7.81 -3.61 5.35
C LYS A 25 8.11 -2.98 6.70
N SER A 26 8.78 -1.83 6.70
CA SER A 26 9.06 -1.10 7.94
C SER A 26 7.78 -0.64 8.65
N LEU A 27 6.77 -0.21 7.88
CA LEU A 27 5.46 0.16 8.41
C LEU A 27 4.80 -1.00 9.15
N LEU A 28 4.76 -2.19 8.55
CA LEU A 28 4.08 -3.34 9.15
C LEU A 28 4.84 -3.92 10.35
N ILE A 29 6.18 -3.83 10.36
CA ILE A 29 6.99 -4.13 11.56
C ILE A 29 6.59 -3.20 12.71
N ALA A 30 6.56 -1.88 12.47
CA ALA A 30 6.16 -0.92 13.48
C ALA A 30 4.70 -1.12 13.94
N ALA A 31 3.80 -1.46 13.02
CA ALA A 31 2.41 -1.72 13.34
C ALA A 31 2.23 -2.99 14.20
N ARG A 32 3.05 -4.02 13.98
CA ARG A 32 3.08 -5.25 14.80
C ARG A 32 3.48 -4.98 16.25
N ASP A 33 4.35 -4.00 16.48
CA ASP A 33 4.78 -3.57 17.82
C ASP A 33 3.74 -2.65 18.51
N SER A 34 2.55 -2.51 17.93
CA SER A 34 1.45 -1.68 18.42
C SER A 34 0.17 -2.50 18.69
N ASN A 35 -0.92 -1.83 19.05
CA ASN A 35 -2.23 -2.46 19.28
C ASN A 35 -3.12 -2.56 18.01
N ILE A 36 -2.57 -2.30 16.81
CA ILE A 36 -3.31 -2.38 15.55
C ILE A 36 -3.62 -3.84 15.20
N LYS A 37 -4.89 -4.16 14.97
CA LYS A 37 -5.36 -5.54 14.69
C LYS A 37 -5.85 -5.77 13.27
N TYR A 38 -6.36 -4.72 12.62
CA TYR A 38 -7.02 -4.83 11.33
C TYR A 38 -6.44 -3.81 10.37
N PHE A 39 -6.19 -4.26 9.15
CA PHE A 39 -5.76 -3.45 8.02
C PHE A 39 -6.76 -3.65 6.90
N TYR A 40 -7.06 -2.58 6.18
CA TYR A 40 -7.95 -2.60 5.02
C TYR A 40 -7.15 -2.17 3.80
N LEU A 41 -7.29 -2.91 2.71
CA LEU A 41 -6.78 -2.51 1.41
C LEU A 41 -7.87 -1.71 0.71
N GLU A 42 -7.64 -0.41 0.58
CA GLU A 42 -8.45 0.50 -0.23
C GLU A 42 -7.72 0.74 -1.55
N ASP A 43 -8.45 0.69 -2.66
CA ASP A 43 -7.91 0.89 -3.99
C ASP A 43 -8.88 1.73 -4.81
N GLU A 44 -8.41 2.87 -5.31
CA GLU A 44 -9.19 3.87 -6.04
C GLU A 44 -8.78 3.95 -7.53
N VAL A 45 -7.99 2.98 -8.03
CA VAL A 45 -7.63 2.91 -9.46
C VAL A 45 -8.76 2.36 -10.31
N GLU A 46 -8.74 2.63 -11.63
CA GLU A 46 -9.80 2.17 -12.56
C GLU A 46 -9.87 0.64 -12.69
N ASP A 47 -8.73 -0.04 -12.72
CA ASP A 47 -8.64 -1.51 -12.85
C ASP A 47 -8.44 -2.23 -11.51
N VAL A 48 -9.36 -1.98 -10.58
CA VAL A 48 -9.38 -2.58 -9.22
C VAL A 48 -9.26 -4.11 -9.26
N LYS A 49 -9.82 -4.75 -10.28
CA LYS A 49 -9.84 -6.22 -10.40
C LYS A 49 -8.45 -6.81 -10.62
N THR A 50 -7.54 -6.04 -11.19
CA THR A 50 -6.13 -6.43 -11.37
C THR A 50 -5.27 -5.92 -10.22
N SER A 51 -5.45 -4.66 -9.81
CA SER A 51 -4.57 -4.01 -8.83
C SER A 51 -4.71 -4.54 -7.39
N VAL A 52 -5.92 -4.92 -6.97
CA VAL A 52 -6.17 -5.45 -5.62
C VAL A 52 -5.49 -6.80 -5.42
N PRO A 53 -5.65 -7.80 -6.31
CA PRO A 53 -4.91 -9.06 -6.20
C PRO A 53 -3.40 -8.89 -6.19
N GLU A 54 -2.82 -8.04 -7.05
CA GLU A 54 -1.38 -7.79 -7.07
C GLU A 54 -0.89 -7.16 -5.75
N SER A 55 -1.63 -6.18 -5.23
CA SER A 55 -1.31 -5.53 -3.96
C SER A 55 -1.40 -6.51 -2.78
N TYR A 56 -2.40 -7.41 -2.80
CA TYR A 56 -2.57 -8.45 -1.80
C TYR A 56 -1.42 -9.47 -1.85
N GLU A 57 -1.00 -9.90 -3.04
CA GLU A 57 0.15 -10.79 -3.20
C GLU A 57 1.42 -10.15 -2.66
N TYR A 58 1.70 -8.89 -3.03
CA TYR A 58 2.84 -8.16 -2.51
C TYR A 58 2.82 -8.09 -0.98
N ILE A 59 1.73 -7.61 -0.38
CA ILE A 59 1.69 -7.36 1.07
C ILE A 59 1.80 -8.64 1.89
N THR A 60 1.21 -9.74 1.41
CA THR A 60 1.26 -11.04 2.10
C THR A 60 2.58 -11.79 1.88
N SER A 61 3.35 -11.43 0.84
CA SER A 61 4.69 -11.95 0.61
C SER A 61 5.75 -11.36 1.56
N LEU A 62 5.46 -10.22 2.19
CA LEU A 62 6.40 -9.57 3.09
C LEU A 62 6.60 -10.42 4.34
N THR A 63 7.84 -10.88 4.54
CA THR A 63 8.25 -11.64 5.72
C THR A 63 8.97 -10.75 6.73
N TYR A 64 8.48 -10.74 7.97
CA TYR A 64 9.01 -9.97 9.10
C TYR A 64 8.43 -10.45 10.45
#